data_AF-A0A327KCJ6-F1
#
_entry.id   AF-A0A327KCJ6-F1
#
_cell.length_a   1.000
_cell.length_b   1.000
_cell.length_c   1.000
_cell.angle_alpha   90.00
_cell.angle_beta   90.00
_cell.angle_gamma   90.00
#
_symmetry.space_group_name_H-M   'P 1'
#
loop_
_entity.id
_entity.type
_entity.pdbx_description
1 polymer ?
#
loop_
_entity_poly.entity_id
_entity_poly.type
_entity_poly.pdbx_seq_one_letter_code
_entity_poly.pdbx_strand_id
1 'polypeptide(L)'
;MAEALPDHDAGLMLDMLQASRDALAFVEPLQEVDFLASRLHQYAVIRSLEIVGEAAGKVSAATCNQHPEVPWREMIGMRHRLIHGYAEVRLDLVWFVVRERLPALIITLDAILGDH
;
A
#
# COMPACT_ATOMS: atom_id res chain seq x y z
N MET A 1 -24.10 -16.55 2.07
CA MET A 1 -23.71 -15.71 3.20
C MET A 1 -22.21 -15.52 3.06
N ALA A 2 -21.74 -14.28 2.89
CA ALA A 2 -20.29 -14.04 2.87
C ALA A 2 -19.73 -14.50 4.23
N GLU A 3 -18.79 -15.42 4.20
CA GLU A 3 -18.08 -15.87 5.40
C GLU A 3 -17.33 -14.66 5.98
N ALA A 4 -17.42 -14.45 7.29
CA ALA A 4 -16.76 -13.31 7.91
C ALA A 4 -15.25 -13.39 7.71
N LEU A 5 -14.61 -12.25 7.41
CA LEU A 5 -13.17 -12.16 7.20
C LEU A 5 -12.45 -12.68 8.46
N PRO A 6 -11.49 -13.63 8.35
CA PRO A 6 -10.74 -14.11 9.50
C PRO A 6 -10.03 -12.96 10.23
N ASP A 7 -10.08 -12.90 11.57
CA ASP A 7 -9.51 -11.81 12.38
C ASP A 7 -8.05 -11.47 12.03
N HIS A 8 -7.23 -12.49 11.73
CA HIS A 8 -5.84 -12.29 11.31
C HIS A 8 -5.73 -11.58 9.95
N ASP A 9 -6.53 -12.00 8.96
CA ASP A 9 -6.50 -11.39 7.62
C ASP A 9 -7.10 -9.99 7.65
N ALA A 10 -8.11 -9.74 8.49
CA ALA A 10 -8.64 -8.41 8.75
C ALA A 10 -7.57 -7.48 9.32
N GLY A 11 -6.77 -7.94 10.28
CA GLY A 11 -5.64 -7.18 10.83
C GLY A 11 -4.60 -6.81 9.76
N LEU A 12 -4.24 -7.75 8.89
CA LEU A 12 -3.30 -7.49 7.80
C LEU A 12 -3.85 -6.51 6.77
N MET A 13 -5.13 -6.62 6.43
CA MET A 13 -5.79 -5.67 5.52
C MET A 13 -5.90 -4.27 6.14
N LEU A 14 -6.10 -4.18 7.45
CA LEU A 14 -6.05 -2.93 8.18
C LEU A 14 -4.65 -2.30 8.18
N ASP A 15 -3.58 -3.11 8.35
CA ASP A 15 -2.20 -2.64 8.21
C ASP A 15 -1.96 -2.05 6.81
N MET A 16 -2.45 -2.71 5.76
CA MET A 16 -2.37 -2.21 4.38
C MET A 16 -3.11 -0.87 4.24
N LEU A 17 -4.30 -0.75 4.80
CA LEU A 17 -5.12 0.46 4.74
C LEU A 17 -4.43 1.63 5.44
N GLN A 18 -3.97 1.43 6.68
CA GLN A 18 -3.29 2.45 7.48
C GLN A 18 -2.00 2.91 6.81
N ALA A 19 -1.15 1.97 6.38
CA ALA A 19 0.09 2.31 5.69
C ALA A 19 -0.16 3.05 4.37
N SER A 20 -1.22 2.70 3.64
CA SER A 20 -1.59 3.42 2.41
C SER A 20 -2.04 4.86 2.70
N ARG A 21 -2.81 5.07 3.78
CA ARG A 21 -3.22 6.41 4.24
C ARG A 21 -2.03 7.25 4.69
N ASP A 22 -1.11 6.65 5.45
CA ASP A 22 0.12 7.32 5.89
C ASP A 22 0.96 7.78 4.70
N ALA A 23 1.17 6.90 3.71
CA ALA A 23 1.91 7.23 2.49
C ALA A 23 1.29 8.43 1.77
N LEU A 24 -0.05 8.47 1.67
CA LEU A 24 -0.77 9.56 1.04
C LEU A 24 -0.64 10.87 1.83
N ALA A 25 -0.77 10.81 3.15
CA ALA A 25 -0.66 11.96 4.04
C ALA A 25 0.75 12.59 4.00
N PHE A 26 1.81 11.78 3.90
CA PHE A 26 3.18 12.29 3.76
C PHE A 26 3.41 13.07 2.47
N VAL A 27 2.66 12.79 1.41
CA VAL A 27 2.81 13.48 0.12
C VAL A 27 1.75 14.53 -0.17
N GLU A 28 0.64 14.53 0.58
CA GLU A 28 -0.46 15.49 0.42
C GLU A 28 0.01 16.95 0.39
N PRO A 29 0.89 17.43 1.29
CA PRO A 29 1.31 18.83 1.29
C PRO A 29 2.39 19.15 0.25
N LEU A 30 2.88 18.17 -0.50
CA LEU A 30 4.05 18.31 -1.37
C LEU A 30 3.68 18.40 -2.84
N GLN A 31 4.53 19.08 -3.62
CA GLN A 31 4.63 18.81 -5.06
C GLN A 31 5.68 17.72 -5.30
N GLU A 32 5.66 17.12 -6.49
CA GLU A 32 6.60 16.06 -6.85
C GLU A 32 8.06 16.49 -6.66
N VAL A 33 8.40 17.73 -7.04
CA VAL A 33 9.74 18.29 -6.88
C VAL A 33 10.17 18.37 -5.41
N ASP A 34 9.26 18.66 -4.49
CA ASP A 34 9.54 18.74 -3.06
C ASP A 34 9.77 17.33 -2.48
N PHE A 35 8.99 16.35 -2.95
CA PHE A 35 9.19 14.94 -2.60
C PHE A 35 10.55 14.43 -3.10
N LEU A 36 10.92 14.71 -4.35
CA LEU A 36 12.21 14.33 -4.92
C LEU A 36 13.40 14.99 -4.21
N ALA A 37 13.20 16.17 -3.62
CA ALA A 37 14.20 16.86 -2.81
C ALA A 37 14.26 16.40 -1.34
N SER A 38 13.26 15.65 -0.86
CA SER A 38 13.12 15.33 0.57
C SER A 38 13.32 13.84 0.88
N ARG A 39 14.53 13.47 1.32
CA ARG A 39 14.84 12.09 1.75
C ARG A 39 13.94 11.60 2.89
N LEU A 40 13.50 12.50 3.77
CA LEU A 40 12.60 12.15 4.87
C LEU A 40 11.26 11.62 4.34
N HIS A 41 10.64 12.35 3.40
CA HIS A 41 9.37 11.93 2.81
C HIS A 41 9.56 10.69 1.93
N GLN A 42 10.65 10.60 1.17
CA GLN A 42 10.98 9.40 0.40
C GLN A 42 11.05 8.17 1.30
N TYR A 43 11.77 8.25 2.43
CA TYR A 43 11.87 7.12 3.36
C TYR A 43 10.56 6.79 4.04
N ALA A 44 9.79 7.79 4.46
CA ALA A 44 8.49 7.56 5.08
C ALA A 44 7.54 6.83 4.11
N VAL A 45 7.45 7.30 2.86
CA VAL A 45 6.63 6.70 1.81
C VAL A 45 7.10 5.29 1.45
N ILE A 46 8.40 5.10 1.22
CA ILE A 46 8.95 3.78 0.89
C ILE A 46 8.63 2.78 2.01
N ARG A 47 8.80 3.19 3.27
CA ARG A 47 8.48 2.34 4.41
C ARG A 47 7.01 1.95 4.45
N SER A 48 6.10 2.90 4.20
CA SER A 48 4.67 2.60 4.12
C SER A 48 4.36 1.59 3.00
N LEU A 49 4.94 1.76 1.81
CA LEU A 49 4.74 0.81 0.70
C LEU A 49 5.33 -0.58 0.98
N GLU A 50 6.44 -0.67 1.72
CA GLU A 50 6.98 -1.95 2.20
C GLU A 50 5.99 -2.67 3.12
N ILE A 51 5.36 -1.95 4.06
CA ILE A 51 4.36 -2.49 4.98
C ILE A 51 3.15 -3.02 4.19
N VAL A 52 2.65 -2.24 3.22
CA VAL A 52 1.54 -2.68 2.35
C VAL A 52 1.89 -3.99 1.64
N GLY A 53 3.07 -4.07 1.03
CA GLY A 53 3.49 -5.27 0.29
C GLY A 53 3.76 -6.49 1.20
N GLU A 54 4.29 -6.27 2.39
CA GLU A 54 4.53 -7.33 3.38
C GLU A 54 3.22 -7.89 3.92
N ALA A 55 2.28 -7.02 4.31
CA ALA A 55 0.97 -7.42 4.81
C ALA A 55 0.17 -8.17 3.73
N ALA A 56 0.13 -7.64 2.50
CA ALA A 56 -0.51 -8.30 1.36
C ALA A 56 0.05 -9.71 1.10
N GLY A 57 1.35 -9.93 1.31
CA GLY A 57 1.99 -11.23 1.15
C GLY A 57 1.66 -12.25 2.25
N LYS A 58 1.04 -11.82 3.35
CA LYS A 58 0.66 -12.68 4.48
C LYS A 58 -0.84 -12.98 4.52
N VAL A 59 -1.67 -12.26 3.76
CA VAL A 59 -3.11 -12.51 3.66
C VAL A 59 -3.33 -13.90 3.06
N SER A 60 -4.27 -14.67 3.63
CA SER A 60 -4.52 -16.03 3.20
C SER A 60 -5.01 -16.12 1.75
N ALA A 61 -4.72 -17.23 1.08
CA ALA A 61 -5.21 -17.47 -0.27
C ALA A 61 -6.74 -17.49 -0.37
N ALA A 62 -7.44 -17.91 0.69
CA ALA A 62 -8.90 -17.91 0.74
C ALA A 62 -9.44 -16.48 0.66
N THR A 63 -8.94 -15.58 1.50
CA THR A 63 -9.30 -14.14 1.48
C THR A 63 -8.92 -13.49 0.15
N CYS A 64 -7.72 -13.76 -0.36
CA CYS A 64 -7.29 -13.24 -1.66
C CYS A 64 -8.24 -13.66 -2.81
N ASN A 65 -8.76 -14.89 -2.76
CA ASN A 65 -9.71 -15.39 -3.76
C ASN A 65 -11.13 -14.83 -3.57
N GLN A 66 -11.50 -14.46 -2.35
CA GLN A 66 -12.78 -13.81 -2.05
C GLN A 66 -12.80 -12.34 -2.48
N HIS A 67 -11.64 -11.68 -2.46
CA HIS A 67 -11.47 -10.26 -2.82
C HIS A 67 -10.53 -10.08 -4.02
N PRO A 68 -10.90 -10.56 -5.23
CA PRO A 68 -10.06 -10.41 -6.42
C PRO A 68 -9.93 -8.97 -6.92
N GLU A 69 -10.78 -8.05 -6.43
CA GLU A 69 -10.71 -6.61 -6.69
C GLU A 69 -9.46 -5.95 -6.08
N VAL A 70 -8.88 -6.54 -5.04
CA VAL A 70 -7.62 -6.06 -4.47
C VAL A 70 -6.46 -6.57 -5.33
N PRO A 71 -5.53 -5.69 -5.77
CA PRO A 71 -4.42 -6.07 -6.66
C PRO A 71 -3.27 -6.78 -5.90
N TRP A 72 -3.54 -7.92 -5.26
CA TRP A 72 -2.64 -8.65 -4.37
C TRP A 72 -1.23 -8.84 -4.94
N ARG A 73 -1.14 -9.32 -6.20
CA ARG A 73 0.14 -9.59 -6.87
C ARG A 73 0.97 -8.32 -7.05
N GLU A 74 0.32 -7.19 -7.34
CA GLU A 74 1.01 -5.92 -7.51
C GLU A 74 1.54 -5.39 -6.18
N MET A 75 0.75 -5.51 -5.10
CA MET A 75 1.15 -5.10 -3.75
C MET A 75 2.35 -5.92 -3.26
N ILE A 76 2.29 -7.25 -3.40
CA ILE A 76 3.41 -8.14 -3.05
C ILE A 76 4.65 -7.81 -3.87
N GLY A 77 4.49 -7.57 -5.18
CA GLY A 77 5.58 -7.22 -6.08
C GLY A 77 6.18 -5.84 -5.83
N MET A 78 5.48 -4.94 -5.13
CA MET A 78 5.94 -3.58 -4.82
C MET A 78 7.16 -3.62 -3.89
N ARG A 79 7.14 -4.47 -2.88
CA ARG A 79 8.28 -4.70 -1.97
C ARG A 79 9.55 -5.07 -2.73
N HIS A 80 9.46 -5.97 -3.71
CA HIS A 80 10.63 -6.39 -4.49
C HIS A 80 11.18 -5.28 -5.40
N ARG A 81 10.29 -4.43 -5.95
CA ARG A 81 10.69 -3.28 -6.78
C ARG A 81 11.35 -2.16 -5.97
N LEU A 82 10.93 -1.95 -4.72
CA LEU A 82 11.49 -0.92 -3.84
C LEU A 82 12.84 -1.34 -3.22
N ILE A 83 13.00 -2.62 -2.87
CA ILE A 83 14.21 -3.13 -2.21
C ILE A 83 15.39 -3.30 -3.19
N HIS A 84 15.14 -3.59 -4.47
CA HIS A 84 16.20 -3.95 -5.42
C HIS A 84 16.96 -2.78 -6.06
N GLY A 85 16.74 -1.53 -5.65
CA GLY A 85 17.32 -0.40 -6.36
C GLY A 85 17.64 0.81 -5.51
N TYR A 86 18.36 0.72 -4.39
CA TYR A 86 18.85 1.94 -3.72
C TYR A 86 19.75 2.84 -4.60
N ALA A 87 20.20 2.37 -5.77
CA ALA A 87 20.86 3.18 -6.81
C ALA A 87 19.91 3.69 -7.93
N GLU A 88 18.72 3.10 -8.11
CA GLU A 88 17.76 3.40 -9.19
C GLU A 88 16.29 3.28 -8.73
N VAL A 89 15.95 3.63 -7.49
CA VAL A 89 14.54 3.74 -7.11
C VAL A 89 14.00 4.84 -7.99
N ARG A 90 13.12 4.47 -8.92
CA ARG A 90 12.31 5.40 -9.71
C ARG A 90 11.37 6.12 -8.76
N LEU A 91 11.87 7.17 -8.11
CA LEU A 91 11.13 7.97 -7.14
C LEU A 91 9.93 8.67 -7.80
N ASP A 92 10.02 8.94 -9.10
CA ASP A 92 8.91 9.32 -9.98
C ASP A 92 7.79 8.25 -9.99
N LEU A 93 8.16 6.97 -10.08
CA LEU A 93 7.19 5.87 -10.02
C LEU A 93 6.60 5.72 -8.61
N VAL A 94 7.41 5.90 -7.56
CA VAL A 94 6.93 5.88 -6.17
C VAL A 94 5.88 6.98 -5.97
N TRP A 95 6.20 8.21 -6.38
CA TRP A 95 5.28 9.34 -6.35
C TRP A 95 3.98 9.04 -7.12
N PHE A 96 4.09 8.55 -8.35
CA PHE A 96 2.93 8.16 -9.17
C PHE A 96 2.06 7.09 -8.48
N VAL A 97 2.66 6.03 -7.93
CA VAL A 97 1.90 4.97 -7.24
C VAL A 97 1.13 5.55 -6.06
N VAL A 98 1.77 6.39 -5.25
CA VAL A 98 1.14 6.98 -4.07
C VAL A 98 0.00 7.92 -4.45
N ARG A 99 0.16 8.75 -5.49
CA ARG A 99 -0.86 9.72 -5.90
C ARG A 99 -2.00 9.10 -6.72
N GLU A 100 -1.71 8.13 -7.58
CA GLU A 100 -2.66 7.66 -8.60
C GLU A 100 -3.21 6.25 -8.33
N ARG A 101 -2.54 5.44 -7.50
CA ARG A 101 -2.93 4.03 -7.27
C ARG A 101 -3.40 3.78 -5.85
N LEU A 102 -2.72 4.33 -4.84
CA LEU A 102 -3.11 4.11 -3.44
C LEU A 102 -4.52 4.63 -3.11
N PRO A 103 -5.03 5.76 -3.64
CA PRO A 103 -6.39 6.19 -3.32
C PRO A 103 -7.46 5.16 -3.68
N ALA A 104 -7.32 4.48 -4.83
CA ALA A 104 -8.23 3.42 -5.23
C ALA A 104 -8.12 2.18 -4.31
N LEU A 105 -6.90 1.84 -3.88
CA LEU A 105 -6.68 0.76 -2.92
C LEU A 105 -7.33 1.07 -1.57
N ILE A 106 -7.17 2.29 -1.05
CA ILE A 106 -7.78 2.75 0.21
C ILE A 106 -9.30 2.56 0.16
N ILE A 107 -9.95 3.07 -0.89
CA ILE A 107 -11.41 2.93 -1.09
C ILE A 107 -11.82 1.45 -1.09
N THR A 108 -11.05 0.59 -1.77
CA THR A 108 -11.34 -0.84 -1.85
C THR A 108 -11.22 -1.51 -0.48
N LEU A 109 -10.14 -1.24 0.26
CA LEU A 109 -9.92 -1.81 1.58
C LEU A 109 -10.94 -1.32 2.61
N ASP A 110 -11.30 -0.03 2.58
CA ASP A 110 -12.37 0.54 3.42
C ASP A 110 -13.70 -0.16 3.17
N ALA A 111 -14.06 -0.38 1.90
CA ALA A 111 -15.31 -1.06 1.55
C ALA A 111 -15.36 -2.52 2.06
N ILE A 112 -14.21 -3.21 2.13
CA ILE A 112 -14.13 -4.59 2.60
C ILE A 112 -14.14 -4.67 4.13
N LEU A 113 -13.37 -3.81 4.80
CA LEU A 113 -13.25 -3.80 6.26
C LEU A 113 -14.49 -3.20 6.95
N GLY A 114 -15.22 -2.33 6.24
CA GLY A 114 -16.29 -1.53 6.82
C GLY A 114 -15.72 -0.35 7.62
N ASP A 115 -16.52 0.71 7.78
CA ASP A 115 -16.12 1.90 8.54
C ASP A 115 -15.74 1.50 9.99
N HIS A 116 -14.45 1.63 10.31
CA HIS A 116 -13.89 1.57 11.66
C HIS A 116 -13.43 2.95 12.11
#